data_AF-A0A2G1QI46-F1
#
_entry.id   AF-A0A2G1QI46-F1
#
_cell.length_a   1.000
_cell.length_b   1.000
_cell.length_c   1.000
_cell.angle_alpha   90.00
_cell.angle_beta   90.00
_cell.angle_gamma   90.00
#
_symmetry.space_group_name_H-M   'P 1'
#
loop_
_entity.id
_entity.type
_entity.pdbx_description
1 polymer ?
#
loop_
_entity_poly.entity_id
_entity_poly.type
_entity_poly.pdbx_seq_one_letter_code
_entity_poly.pdbx_strand_id
1 'polypeptide(L)'
;MLARTLYLTFHGIGDPVVPLAEGEGRYFVPRSAYEDTIASLSGIEAAHGVRIHVTFDDGNLSDWQFGLPALVKAGRKARFFVLAGRIGKQGYLSGDQIREMQAAGMAIGTHGWDHVDWRRLDAAGRQREWLDARRRIEDETGTPVDHAAIPFGAFDKEVLAGLKQAGYARVYTSTAGLALEGAWFCPRWSVTEGFSAAKDIPARLGLREKLRGTAYAPLRRLRYAI
;
A
#
# COMPACT_ATOMS: atom_id res chain seq x y z
N MET A 1 19.09 -7.39 14.03
CA MET A 1 18.61 -5.99 13.92
C MET A 1 17.12 -5.95 14.26
N LEU A 2 16.63 -4.86 14.86
CA LEU A 2 15.20 -4.69 15.16
C LEU A 2 14.46 -4.04 13.98
N ALA A 3 13.19 -4.39 13.80
CA ALA A 3 12.28 -3.75 12.86
C ALA A 3 12.13 -2.26 13.16
N ARG A 4 12.31 -1.43 12.13
CA ARG A 4 12.26 0.05 12.20
C ARG A 4 11.58 0.68 10.99
N THR A 5 10.95 -0.13 10.14
CA THR A 5 10.26 0.33 8.96
C THR A 5 8.76 0.29 9.19
N LEU A 6 8.07 1.42 9.00
CA LEU A 6 6.62 1.53 9.04
C LEU A 6 6.09 1.77 7.62
N TYR A 7 4.98 1.13 7.28
CA TYR A 7 4.25 1.39 6.04
C TYR A 7 2.89 1.99 6.40
N LEU A 8 2.64 3.23 6.00
CA LEU A 8 1.33 3.86 6.09
C LEU A 8 0.60 3.71 4.76
N THR A 9 -0.68 3.35 4.79
CA THR A 9 -1.50 3.14 3.60
C THR A 9 -2.71 4.03 3.62
N PHE A 10 -2.85 4.85 2.58
CA PHE A 10 -4.04 5.66 2.33
C PHE A 10 -4.92 4.98 1.26
N HIS A 11 -6.21 5.29 1.25
CA HIS A 11 -7.15 4.75 0.26
C HIS A 11 -7.81 5.90 -0.51
N GLY A 12 -8.35 6.90 0.20
CA GLY A 12 -8.88 8.12 -0.42
C GLY A 12 -8.47 9.37 0.34
N ILE A 13 -8.40 10.50 -0.38
CA ILE A 13 -8.12 11.82 0.18
C ILE A 13 -9.25 12.78 -0.20
N GLY A 14 -9.83 13.47 0.78
CA GLY A 14 -10.98 14.33 0.59
C GLY A 14 -12.27 13.54 0.39
N ASP A 15 -13.18 14.08 -0.40
CA ASP A 15 -14.48 13.46 -0.64
C ASP A 15 -14.41 12.40 -1.76
N PRO A 16 -15.11 11.27 -1.63
CA PRO A 16 -15.17 10.26 -2.68
C PRO A 16 -15.91 10.77 -3.92
N VAL A 17 -15.34 10.49 -5.09
CA VAL A 17 -15.94 10.83 -6.39
C VAL A 17 -17.00 9.79 -6.81
N VAL A 18 -16.86 8.55 -6.32
CA VAL A 18 -17.76 7.43 -6.59
C VAL A 18 -18.40 6.94 -5.29
N PRO A 19 -19.62 6.37 -5.32
CA PRO A 19 -20.22 5.77 -4.14
C PRO A 19 -19.31 4.70 -3.52
N LEU A 20 -19.17 4.74 -2.21
CA LEU A 20 -18.36 3.80 -1.45
C LEU A 20 -19.20 2.65 -0.90
N ALA A 21 -18.58 1.49 -0.67
CA ALA A 21 -19.24 0.45 0.10
C ALA A 21 -19.35 0.86 1.58
N GLU A 22 -20.27 0.21 2.30
CA GLU A 22 -20.51 0.49 3.72
C GLU A 22 -19.21 0.37 4.54
N GLY A 23 -18.92 1.41 5.33
CA GLY A 23 -17.73 1.46 6.18
C GLY A 23 -16.42 1.86 5.50
N GLU A 24 -16.37 1.99 4.17
CA GLU A 24 -15.16 2.43 3.46
C GLU A 24 -14.89 3.93 3.62
N GLY A 25 -15.92 4.73 3.90
CA GLY A 25 -15.81 6.18 4.09
C GLY A 25 -14.78 6.59 5.15
N ARG A 26 -14.59 5.77 6.20
CA ARG A 26 -13.60 6.05 7.25
C ARG A 26 -12.14 6.06 6.75
N TYR A 27 -11.87 5.51 5.56
CA TYR A 27 -10.55 5.47 4.93
C TYR A 27 -10.32 6.62 3.95
N PHE A 28 -11.31 7.50 3.77
CA PHE A 28 -11.17 8.78 3.10
C PHE A 28 -10.73 9.81 4.14
N VAL A 29 -9.45 10.19 4.08
CA VAL A 29 -8.88 11.14 5.03
C VAL A 29 -9.14 12.57 4.58
N PRO A 30 -9.46 13.51 5.49
CA PRO A 30 -9.55 14.92 5.13
C PRO A 30 -8.25 15.39 4.48
N ARG A 31 -8.36 16.21 3.43
CA ARG A 31 -7.21 16.70 2.67
C ARG A 31 -6.16 17.37 3.55
N SER A 32 -6.58 18.25 4.46
CA SER A 32 -5.69 18.92 5.40
C SER A 32 -4.96 17.91 6.30
N ALA A 33 -5.66 16.92 6.84
CA ALA A 33 -5.07 15.89 7.69
C ALA A 33 -4.03 15.04 6.92
N TYR A 34 -4.28 14.76 5.63
CA TYR A 34 -3.30 14.10 4.77
C TYR A 34 -2.06 14.98 4.54
N GLU A 35 -2.25 16.24 4.15
CA GLU A 35 -1.14 17.18 3.90
C GLU A 35 -0.27 17.38 5.16
N ASP A 36 -0.89 17.57 6.32
CA ASP A 36 -0.23 17.67 7.63
C ASP A 36 0.54 16.39 7.98
N THR A 37 -0.08 15.24 7.73
CA THR A 37 0.56 13.94 7.95
C THR A 37 1.83 13.83 7.12
N ILE A 38 1.76 14.04 5.80
CA ILE A 38 2.91 13.94 4.90
C ILE A 38 4.03 14.92 5.28
N ALA A 39 3.68 16.17 5.62
CA ALA A 39 4.65 17.18 6.04
C ALA A 39 5.39 16.79 7.34
N SER A 40 4.73 16.08 8.25
CA SER A 40 5.30 15.70 9.55
C SER A 40 6.25 14.49 9.51
N LEU A 41 6.13 13.61 8.51
CA LEU A 41 6.78 12.29 8.52
C LEU A 41 8.30 12.36 8.64
N SER A 42 8.96 13.29 7.93
CA SER A 42 10.43 13.43 7.96
C SER A 42 10.95 13.78 9.36
N GLY A 43 10.21 14.63 10.10
CA GLY A 43 10.55 14.97 11.48
C GLY A 43 10.38 13.77 12.42
N ILE A 44 9.32 12.98 12.24
CA ILE A 44 9.05 11.77 13.03
C ILE A 44 10.14 10.71 12.77
N GLU A 45 10.54 10.51 11.51
CA GLU A 45 11.64 9.62 11.13
C GLU A 45 12.93 9.99 11.84
N ALA A 46 13.31 11.27 11.80
CA ALA A 46 14.52 11.78 12.45
C ALA A 46 14.46 11.65 13.99
N ALA A 47 13.33 12.00 14.60
CA ALA A 47 13.18 11.99 16.06
C ALA A 47 13.22 10.57 16.65
N HIS A 48 12.76 9.56 15.91
CA HIS A 48 12.61 8.20 16.44
C HIS A 48 13.55 7.15 15.81
N GLY A 49 14.35 7.55 14.80
CA GLY A 49 15.27 6.65 14.11
C GLY A 49 14.54 5.52 13.39
N VAL A 50 13.44 5.84 12.72
CA VAL A 50 12.61 4.91 11.93
C VAL A 50 12.52 5.37 10.49
N ARG A 51 12.08 4.48 9.60
CA ARG A 51 11.74 4.81 8.22
C ARG A 51 10.26 4.62 7.98
N ILE A 52 9.62 5.59 7.34
CA ILE A 52 8.19 5.58 7.05
C ILE A 52 7.99 5.61 5.54
N HIS A 53 7.47 4.52 5.00
CA HIS A 53 7.02 4.46 3.62
C HIS A 53 5.54 4.78 3.53
N VAL A 54 5.18 5.57 2.53
CA VAL A 54 3.79 5.87 2.20
C VAL A 54 3.38 4.99 1.04
N THR A 55 2.20 4.38 1.16
CA THR A 55 1.57 3.64 0.08
C THR A 55 0.12 4.06 -0.08
N PHE A 56 -0.45 3.71 -1.24
CA PHE A 56 -1.85 3.92 -1.57
C PHE A 56 -2.40 2.63 -2.14
N ASP A 57 -3.65 2.31 -1.81
CA ASP A 57 -4.40 1.24 -2.44
C ASP A 57 -5.50 1.83 -3.32
N ASP A 58 -6.15 0.97 -4.11
CA ASP A 58 -7.32 1.25 -4.94
C ASP A 58 -7.11 2.06 -6.23
N GLY A 59 -6.17 3.00 -6.25
CA GLY A 59 -5.94 3.89 -7.40
C GLY A 59 -7.08 4.89 -7.59
N ASN A 60 -7.47 5.55 -6.49
CA ASN A 60 -8.50 6.59 -6.52
C ASN A 60 -7.95 7.86 -7.21
N LEU A 61 -8.82 8.62 -7.88
CA LEU A 61 -8.41 9.86 -8.55
C LEU A 61 -7.75 10.87 -7.59
N SER A 62 -8.16 10.86 -6.32
CA SER A 62 -7.60 11.71 -5.28
C SER A 62 -6.12 11.42 -4.98
N ASP A 63 -5.62 10.22 -5.30
CA ASP A 63 -4.20 9.85 -5.18
C ASP A 63 -3.32 10.71 -6.08
N TRP A 64 -3.78 11.00 -7.29
CA TRP A 64 -3.10 11.91 -8.23
C TRP A 64 -3.45 13.37 -7.93
N GLN A 65 -4.73 13.68 -7.70
CA GLN A 65 -5.19 15.06 -7.57
C GLN A 65 -4.66 15.76 -6.31
N PHE A 66 -4.57 15.03 -5.19
CA PHE A 66 -4.16 15.57 -3.89
C PHE A 66 -2.95 14.85 -3.31
N GLY A 67 -2.86 13.53 -3.50
CA GLY A 67 -1.77 12.71 -2.99
C GLY A 67 -0.40 13.11 -3.57
N LEU A 68 -0.29 13.06 -4.90
CA LEU A 68 0.95 13.35 -5.61
C LEU A 68 1.51 14.75 -5.29
N PRO A 69 0.75 15.86 -5.36
CA PRO A 69 1.28 17.18 -5.05
C PRO A 69 1.87 17.32 -3.65
N ALA A 70 1.21 16.75 -2.62
CA ALA A 70 1.71 16.83 -1.24
C ALA A 70 3.02 16.04 -1.07
N LEU A 71 3.13 14.86 -1.70
CA LEU A 71 4.35 14.05 -1.69
C LEU A 71 5.50 14.76 -2.38
N VAL A 72 5.26 15.35 -3.56
CA VAL A 72 6.27 16.13 -4.30
C VAL A 72 6.73 17.33 -3.49
N LYS A 73 5.80 18.10 -2.91
CA LYS A 73 6.12 19.24 -2.04
C LYS A 73 6.97 18.83 -0.84
N ALA A 74 6.74 17.65 -0.26
CA ALA A 74 7.51 17.12 0.85
C ALA A 74 8.81 16.40 0.42
N GLY A 75 9.13 16.34 -0.87
CA GLY A 75 10.29 15.61 -1.39
C GLY A 75 10.23 14.10 -1.15
N ARG A 76 9.03 13.53 -0.95
CA ARG A 76 8.82 12.14 -0.56
C ARG A 76 8.39 11.29 -1.75
N LYS A 77 8.88 10.06 -1.81
CA LYS A 77 8.39 9.03 -2.73
C LYS A 77 7.38 8.12 -2.04
N ALA A 78 6.43 7.61 -2.81
CA ALA A 78 5.41 6.67 -2.37
C ALA A 78 5.25 5.51 -3.36
N ARG A 79 4.47 4.51 -2.96
CA ARG A 79 4.03 3.42 -3.85
C ARG A 79 2.52 3.36 -3.97
N PHE A 80 2.02 3.33 -5.19
CA PHE A 80 0.58 3.25 -5.47
C PHE A 80 0.25 1.85 -6.01
N PHE A 81 -0.57 1.11 -5.27
CA PHE A 81 -1.08 -0.19 -5.66
C PHE A 81 -2.41 0.00 -6.37
N VAL A 82 -2.37 -0.06 -7.70
CA VAL A 82 -3.54 0.22 -8.53
C VAL A 82 -4.29 -1.06 -8.87
N LEU A 83 -5.61 -0.93 -9.02
CA LEU A 83 -6.47 -2.00 -9.53
C LEU A 83 -6.56 -1.90 -11.05
N ALA A 84 -6.09 -2.94 -11.74
CA ALA A 84 -6.08 -2.97 -13.20
C ALA A 84 -7.48 -2.77 -13.80
N GLY A 85 -8.51 -3.32 -13.17
CA GLY A 85 -9.90 -3.19 -13.60
C GLY A 85 -10.51 -1.82 -13.37
N ARG A 86 -9.85 -0.92 -12.64
CA ARG A 86 -10.31 0.47 -12.38
C ARG A 86 -9.63 1.51 -13.25
N ILE A 87 -8.52 1.19 -13.92
CA ILE A 87 -7.77 2.15 -14.74
C ILE A 87 -8.67 2.76 -15.82
N GLY A 88 -8.72 4.10 -15.84
CA GLY A 88 -9.50 4.88 -16.81
C GLY A 88 -11.00 4.95 -16.54
N LYS A 89 -11.50 4.34 -15.45
CA LYS A 89 -12.89 4.49 -15.02
C LYS A 89 -13.08 5.80 -14.26
N GLN A 90 -14.31 6.34 -14.29
CA GLN A 90 -14.68 7.54 -13.54
C GLN A 90 -14.34 7.39 -12.05
N GLY A 91 -13.67 8.40 -11.50
CA GLY A 91 -13.25 8.44 -10.08
C GLY A 91 -11.94 7.70 -9.78
N TYR A 92 -11.30 7.10 -10.78
CA TYR A 92 -10.06 6.35 -10.62
C TYR A 92 -8.97 6.87 -11.57
N LEU A 93 -7.73 6.45 -11.33
CA LEU A 93 -6.58 6.87 -12.11
C LEU A 93 -6.68 6.44 -13.58
N SER A 94 -6.35 7.36 -14.50
CA SER A 94 -6.09 7.04 -15.90
C SER A 94 -4.66 6.56 -16.13
N GLY A 95 -4.39 5.97 -17.30
CA GLY A 95 -3.04 5.60 -17.71
C GLY A 95 -2.07 6.79 -17.76
N ASP A 96 -2.54 7.94 -18.25
CA ASP A 96 -1.74 9.18 -18.28
C ASP A 96 -1.37 9.65 -16.87
N GLN A 97 -2.32 9.62 -15.93
CA GLN A 97 -2.08 10.01 -14.54
C GLN A 97 -1.10 9.05 -13.85
N ILE A 98 -1.18 7.74 -14.13
CA ILE A 98 -0.20 6.76 -13.65
C ILE A 98 1.20 7.09 -14.17
N ARG A 99 1.34 7.41 -15.47
CA ARG A 99 2.63 7.83 -16.06
C ARG A 99 3.16 9.13 -15.47
N GLU A 100 2.29 10.11 -15.19
CA GLU A 100 2.68 11.35 -14.52
C GLU A 100 3.22 11.10 -13.10
N MET A 101 2.55 10.25 -12.32
CA MET A 101 3.01 9.85 -10.98
C MET A 101 4.38 9.16 -11.05
N GLN A 102 4.58 8.28 -12.04
CA GLN A 102 5.87 7.63 -12.28
C GLN A 102 6.96 8.63 -12.70
N ALA A 103 6.65 9.59 -13.57
CA ALA A 103 7.57 10.66 -13.96
C ALA A 103 7.97 11.56 -12.78
N ALA A 104 7.07 11.73 -11.81
CA ALA A 104 7.37 12.37 -10.52
C ALA A 104 8.15 11.47 -9.56
N GLY A 105 8.56 10.27 -9.98
CA GLY A 105 9.39 9.31 -9.24
C GLY A 105 8.62 8.44 -8.24
N MET A 106 7.30 8.34 -8.37
CA MET A 106 6.50 7.41 -7.58
C MET A 106 6.61 6.00 -8.16
N ALA A 107 6.52 4.99 -7.29
CA ALA A 107 6.53 3.61 -7.72
C ALA A 107 5.10 3.09 -7.89
N ILE A 108 4.87 2.26 -8.90
CA ILE A 108 3.58 1.62 -9.14
C ILE A 108 3.67 0.14 -8.75
N GLY A 109 2.61 -0.36 -8.11
CA GLY A 109 2.42 -1.76 -7.75
C GLY A 109 1.03 -2.21 -8.16
N THR A 110 0.72 -3.49 -7.97
CA THR A 110 -0.61 -4.02 -8.25
C THR A 110 -1.41 -4.26 -6.98
N HIS A 111 -2.71 -3.97 -7.03
CA HIS A 111 -3.69 -4.40 -6.04
C HIS A 111 -4.66 -5.46 -6.60
N GLY A 112 -4.30 -6.08 -7.71
CA GLY A 112 -5.15 -7.00 -8.46
C GLY A 112 -5.96 -6.33 -9.55
N TRP A 113 -7.05 -7.00 -9.94
CA TRP A 113 -7.94 -6.53 -10.99
C TRP A 113 -9.23 -5.93 -10.41
N ASP A 114 -9.99 -6.70 -9.62
CA ASP A 114 -11.34 -6.32 -9.16
C ASP A 114 -11.49 -6.14 -7.64
N HIS A 115 -10.39 -6.14 -6.88
CA HIS A 115 -10.43 -6.02 -5.41
C HIS A 115 -11.26 -7.12 -4.74
N VAL A 116 -10.93 -8.37 -5.05
CA VAL A 116 -11.59 -9.58 -4.54
C VAL A 116 -10.74 -10.31 -3.51
N ASP A 117 -11.36 -11.14 -2.67
CA ASP A 117 -10.65 -11.95 -1.68
C ASP A 117 -9.82 -13.05 -2.34
N TRP A 118 -8.50 -12.86 -2.38
CA TRP A 118 -7.57 -13.76 -3.06
C TRP A 118 -7.54 -15.18 -2.50
N ARG A 119 -8.03 -15.41 -1.28
CA ARG A 119 -8.15 -16.74 -0.67
C ARG A 119 -9.23 -17.61 -1.33
N ARG A 120 -10.12 -16.98 -2.12
CA ARG A 120 -11.29 -17.64 -2.72
C ARG A 120 -11.12 -17.85 -4.23
N LEU A 121 -9.95 -17.56 -4.77
CA LEU A 121 -9.68 -17.65 -6.21
C LEU A 121 -9.37 -19.09 -6.63
N ASP A 122 -9.95 -19.49 -7.75
CA ASP A 122 -9.51 -20.65 -8.52
C ASP A 122 -8.31 -20.29 -9.42
N ALA A 123 -7.91 -21.21 -10.30
CA ALA A 123 -6.78 -20.99 -11.20
C ALA A 123 -6.98 -19.80 -12.15
N ALA A 124 -8.19 -19.64 -12.71
CA ALA A 124 -8.52 -18.54 -13.61
C ALA A 124 -8.55 -17.20 -12.87
N GLY A 125 -9.10 -17.17 -11.66
CA GLY A 125 -9.08 -16.01 -10.77
C GLY A 125 -7.66 -15.59 -10.44
N ARG A 126 -6.77 -16.54 -10.10
CA ARG A 126 -5.34 -16.24 -9.85
C ARG A 126 -4.62 -15.72 -11.09
N GLN A 127 -4.88 -16.30 -12.26
CA GLN A 127 -4.33 -15.80 -13.53
C GLN A 127 -4.73 -14.32 -13.73
N ARG A 128 -6.01 -14.01 -13.57
CA ARG A 128 -6.54 -12.67 -13.79
C ARG A 128 -6.04 -11.66 -12.76
N GLU A 129 -6.20 -11.98 -11.48
CA GLU A 129 -5.88 -11.07 -10.37
C GLU A 129 -4.38 -10.88 -10.18
N TRP A 130 -3.54 -11.89 -10.46
CA TRP A 130 -2.10 -11.80 -10.17
C TRP A 130 -1.25 -11.59 -11.41
N LEU A 131 -1.64 -12.09 -12.58
CA LEU A 131 -0.76 -12.07 -13.76
C LEU A 131 -1.27 -11.10 -14.82
N ASP A 132 -2.57 -11.15 -15.14
CA ASP A 132 -3.14 -10.25 -16.14
C ASP A 132 -3.26 -8.83 -15.60
N ALA A 133 -3.61 -8.66 -14.31
CA ALA A 133 -3.59 -7.37 -13.65
C ALA A 133 -2.20 -6.72 -13.69
N ARG A 134 -1.16 -7.52 -13.38
CA ARG A 134 0.23 -7.07 -13.48
C ARG A 134 0.56 -6.59 -14.89
N ARG A 135 0.33 -7.43 -15.90
CA ARG A 135 0.59 -7.10 -17.31
C ARG A 135 -0.12 -5.83 -17.75
N ARG A 136 -1.41 -5.69 -17.41
CA ARG A 136 -2.20 -4.51 -17.74
C ARG A 136 -1.61 -3.21 -17.16
N ILE A 137 -1.03 -3.27 -15.97
CA ILE A 137 -0.37 -2.11 -15.32
C ILE A 137 1.02 -1.88 -15.93
N GLU A 138 1.75 -2.94 -16.25
CA GLU A 138 3.02 -2.86 -16.98
C GLU A 138 2.83 -2.19 -18.35
N ASP A 139 1.72 -2.45 -19.04
CA ASP A 139 1.37 -1.80 -20.31
C ASP A 139 1.18 -0.28 -20.16
N GLU A 140 0.70 0.23 -19.01
CA GLU A 140 0.60 1.68 -18.78
C GLU A 140 1.92 2.33 -18.41
N THR A 141 2.71 1.63 -17.60
CA THR A 141 3.92 2.15 -16.94
C THR A 141 5.19 1.96 -17.76
N GLY A 142 5.19 1.00 -18.69
CA GLY A 142 6.38 0.56 -19.41
C GLY A 142 7.48 -0.02 -18.51
N THR A 143 7.16 -0.40 -17.27
CA THR A 143 8.14 -0.90 -16.28
C THR A 143 7.61 -2.14 -15.56
N PRO A 144 8.49 -3.06 -15.11
CA PRO A 144 8.06 -4.24 -14.36
C PRO A 144 7.29 -3.89 -13.08
N VAL A 145 6.22 -4.64 -12.80
CA VAL A 145 5.41 -4.52 -11.58
C VAL A 145 5.61 -5.77 -10.73
N ASP A 146 6.48 -5.69 -9.73
CA ASP A 146 6.92 -6.81 -8.90
C ASP A 146 6.44 -6.73 -7.44
N HIS A 147 5.64 -5.72 -7.08
CA HIS A 147 5.08 -5.55 -5.75
C HIS A 147 3.55 -5.62 -5.76
N ALA A 148 2.99 -6.42 -4.83
CA ALA A 148 1.55 -6.61 -4.71
C ALA A 148 1.02 -6.24 -3.32
N ALA A 149 -0.05 -5.45 -3.25
CA ALA A 149 -0.87 -5.32 -2.06
C ALA A 149 -2.02 -6.33 -2.13
N ILE A 150 -2.25 -7.08 -1.05
CA ILE A 150 -3.30 -8.10 -0.98
C ILE A 150 -4.61 -7.41 -0.58
N PRO A 151 -5.69 -7.48 -1.38
CA PRO A 151 -7.00 -6.91 -1.05
C PRO A 151 -7.47 -7.34 0.34
N PHE A 152 -8.04 -6.38 1.08
CA PHE A 152 -8.49 -6.54 2.47
C PHE A 152 -7.41 -6.98 3.47
N GLY A 153 -6.14 -7.08 3.05
CA GLY A 153 -5.10 -7.77 3.81
C GLY A 153 -5.40 -9.25 4.07
N ALA A 154 -6.27 -9.87 3.24
CA ALA A 154 -6.79 -11.21 3.43
C ALA A 154 -5.92 -12.25 2.72
N PHE A 155 -5.15 -13.03 3.48
CA PHE A 155 -4.21 -14.01 2.93
C PHE A 155 -4.20 -15.32 3.71
N ASP A 156 -3.77 -16.37 3.04
CA ASP A 156 -3.48 -17.69 3.60
C ASP A 156 -2.18 -18.25 3.00
N LYS A 157 -1.93 -19.55 3.21
CA LYS A 157 -0.75 -20.24 2.67
C LYS A 157 -0.70 -20.18 1.14
N GLU A 158 -1.83 -20.43 0.48
CA GLU A 158 -1.90 -20.58 -0.97
C GLU A 158 -1.67 -19.24 -1.66
N VAL A 159 -2.26 -18.16 -1.13
CA VAL A 159 -2.03 -16.80 -1.61
C VAL A 159 -0.54 -16.45 -1.53
N LEU A 160 0.09 -16.64 -0.37
CA LEU A 160 1.50 -16.23 -0.20
C LEU A 160 2.46 -17.09 -1.03
N ALA A 161 2.27 -18.41 -1.07
CA ALA A 161 3.09 -19.30 -1.89
C ALA A 161 2.91 -18.98 -3.38
N GLY A 162 1.67 -18.76 -3.82
CA GLY A 162 1.34 -18.41 -5.20
C GLY A 162 1.96 -17.08 -5.64
N LEU A 163 1.86 -16.02 -4.82
CA LEU A 163 2.51 -14.73 -5.12
C LEU A 163 4.03 -14.86 -5.19
N LYS A 164 4.63 -15.68 -4.31
CA LYS A 164 6.08 -15.94 -4.36
C LYS A 164 6.49 -16.69 -5.62
N GLN A 165 5.74 -17.71 -6.02
CA GLN A 165 5.95 -18.45 -7.27
C GLN A 165 5.72 -17.58 -8.52
N ALA A 166 4.79 -16.64 -8.46
CA ALA A 166 4.51 -15.67 -9.52
C ALA A 166 5.60 -14.59 -9.69
N GLY A 167 6.62 -14.59 -8.81
CA GLY A 167 7.78 -13.71 -8.90
C GLY A 167 7.61 -12.34 -8.24
N TYR A 168 6.62 -12.15 -7.37
CA TYR A 168 6.48 -10.91 -6.62
C TYR A 168 7.65 -10.74 -5.64
N ALA A 169 8.40 -9.65 -5.78
CA ALA A 169 9.55 -9.32 -4.95
C ALA A 169 9.15 -8.88 -3.54
N ARG A 170 7.97 -8.28 -3.38
CA ARG A 170 7.39 -7.92 -2.08
C ARG A 170 5.87 -7.96 -2.12
N VAL A 171 5.28 -8.38 -1.01
CA VAL A 171 3.83 -8.39 -0.82
C VAL A 171 3.44 -7.63 0.45
N TYR A 172 2.29 -6.97 0.40
CA TYR A 172 1.84 -6.05 1.43
C TYR A 172 0.46 -6.44 1.96
N THR A 173 0.27 -6.27 3.27
CA THR A 173 -1.00 -6.58 3.96
C THR A 173 -1.53 -5.36 4.69
N SER A 174 -2.69 -5.49 5.34
CA SER A 174 -3.30 -4.43 6.17
C SER A 174 -3.13 -4.66 7.67
N THR A 175 -2.18 -5.52 8.07
CA THR A 175 -1.82 -5.67 9.50
C THR A 175 -0.90 -4.53 9.90
N ALA A 176 -1.33 -3.65 10.81
CA ALA A 176 -0.48 -2.58 11.32
C ALA A 176 0.71 -3.16 12.13
N GLY A 177 1.92 -2.69 11.82
CA GLY A 177 3.12 -3.11 12.53
C GLY A 177 4.40 -2.62 11.87
N LEU A 178 5.52 -2.79 12.57
CA LEU A 178 6.85 -2.54 12.03
C LEU A 178 7.33 -3.73 11.20
N ALA A 179 8.13 -3.43 10.19
CA ALA A 179 8.77 -4.40 9.32
C ALA A 179 10.30 -4.32 9.46
N LEU A 180 10.96 -5.43 9.16
CA LEU A 180 12.37 -5.40 8.80
C LEU A 180 12.52 -4.76 7.43
N GLU A 181 13.58 -3.97 7.28
CA GLU A 181 13.95 -3.42 5.99
C GLU A 181 14.22 -4.55 4.98
N GLY A 182 13.72 -4.39 3.75
CA GLY A 182 13.86 -5.42 2.71
C GLY A 182 13.03 -6.69 2.92
N ALA A 183 12.15 -6.76 3.92
CA ALA A 183 11.27 -7.91 4.10
C ALA A 183 10.37 -8.12 2.87
N TRP A 184 10.26 -9.39 2.44
CA TRP A 184 9.33 -9.81 1.38
C TRP A 184 7.87 -9.62 1.81
N PHE A 185 7.56 -9.89 3.09
CA PHE A 185 6.22 -9.80 3.65
C PHE A 185 6.06 -8.55 4.52
N CYS A 186 5.27 -7.57 4.08
CA CYS A 186 5.21 -6.23 4.66
C CYS A 186 3.87 -5.98 5.39
N PRO A 187 3.85 -5.81 6.72
CA PRO A 187 2.71 -5.24 7.43
C PRO A 187 2.52 -3.76 7.05
N ARG A 188 1.27 -3.31 6.90
CA ARG A 188 0.95 -1.89 6.69
C ARG A 188 -0.19 -1.44 7.57
N TRP A 189 -0.18 -0.16 7.90
CA TRP A 189 -1.21 0.50 8.68
C TRP A 189 -2.10 1.33 7.76
N SER A 190 -3.33 0.86 7.56
CA SER A 190 -4.38 1.65 6.91
C SER A 190 -4.74 2.87 7.75
N VAL A 191 -4.53 4.04 7.18
CA VAL A 191 -4.83 5.34 7.78
C VAL A 191 -6.33 5.61 7.64
N THR A 192 -6.95 6.15 8.70
CA THR A 192 -8.38 6.49 8.76
C THR A 192 -8.57 7.97 9.05
N GLU A 193 -9.78 8.48 8.86
CA GLU A 193 -10.16 9.90 9.04
C GLU A 193 -9.71 10.52 10.38
N GLY A 194 -9.69 9.73 11.47
CA GLY A 194 -9.28 10.19 12.80
C GLY A 194 -7.77 10.13 13.08
N PHE A 195 -6.95 9.73 12.11
CA PHE A 195 -5.52 9.54 12.30
C PHE A 195 -4.76 10.86 12.46
N SER A 196 -3.81 10.88 13.39
CA SER A 196 -2.87 11.98 13.60
C SER A 196 -1.45 11.42 13.69
N ALA A 197 -0.63 11.68 12.67
CA ALA A 197 0.74 11.16 12.60
C ALA A 197 1.56 11.46 13.86
N ALA A 198 1.47 12.70 14.37
CA ALA A 198 2.21 13.15 15.55
C ALA A 198 1.81 12.44 16.84
N LYS A 199 0.56 11.98 16.97
CA LYS A 199 0.07 11.27 18.16
C LYS A 199 0.21 9.76 18.02
N ASP A 200 -0.20 9.24 16.86
CA ASP A 200 -0.44 7.82 16.66
C ASP A 200 0.83 7.06 16.30
N ILE A 201 1.75 7.67 15.54
CA ILE A 201 2.99 6.98 15.13
C ILE A 201 3.89 6.71 16.34
N PRO A 202 4.25 7.70 17.20
CA PRO A 202 5.15 7.45 18.31
C PRO A 202 4.69 6.33 19.25
N ALA A 203 3.38 6.22 19.47
CA ALA A 203 2.77 5.16 20.28
C ALA A 203 3.03 3.74 19.74
N ARG A 204 3.43 3.60 18.47
CA ARG A 204 3.75 2.32 17.81
C ARG A 204 5.24 2.07 17.59
N LEU A 205 6.13 2.91 18.14
CA LEU A 205 7.58 2.79 17.95
C LEU A 205 8.33 2.24 19.17
N GLY A 206 7.59 1.78 20.18
CA GLY A 206 8.13 1.20 21.40
C GLY A 206 8.95 -0.07 21.18
N LEU A 207 9.71 -0.48 22.20
CA LEU A 207 10.56 -1.67 22.12
C LEU A 207 9.73 -2.95 21.86
N ARG A 208 8.53 -3.04 22.45
CA ARG A 208 7.62 -4.17 22.25
C ARG A 208 7.18 -4.30 20.80
N GLU A 209 6.86 -3.18 20.15
CA GLU A 209 6.44 -3.12 18.75
C GLU A 209 7.59 -3.47 17.82
N LYS A 210 8.81 -2.99 18.13
CA LYS A 210 10.04 -3.35 17.41
C LYS A 210 10.32 -4.85 17.47
N LEU A 211 10.17 -5.48 18.64
CA LEU A 211 10.33 -6.93 18.79
C LEU A 211 9.27 -7.70 18.01
N ARG A 212 7.99 -7.31 18.12
CA ARG A 212 6.87 -7.91 17.36
C ARG A 212 7.10 -7.80 15.85
N GLY A 213 7.50 -6.63 15.36
CA GLY A 213 7.78 -6.40 13.95
C GLY A 213 8.97 -7.22 13.43
N THR A 214 9.99 -7.39 14.27
CA THR A 214 11.17 -8.23 13.93
C THR A 214 10.77 -9.68 13.71
N ALA A 215 9.85 -10.19 14.53
CA ALA A 215 9.35 -11.56 14.43
C ALA A 215 8.26 -11.74 13.35
N TYR A 216 7.63 -10.67 12.87
CA TYR A 216 6.45 -10.74 11.98
C TYR A 216 6.69 -11.58 10.72
N ALA A 217 7.68 -11.21 9.90
CA ALA A 217 7.95 -11.93 8.66
C ALA A 217 8.51 -13.35 8.90
N PRO A 218 9.49 -13.57 9.80
CA PRO A 218 9.98 -14.93 10.11
C PRO A 218 8.89 -15.89 10.60
N LEU A 219 8.01 -15.45 11.50
CA LEU A 219 6.92 -16.28 12.02
C LEU A 219 5.93 -16.66 10.91
N ARG A 220 5.64 -15.73 9.99
CA ARG A 220 4.76 -15.98 8.83
C ARG A 220 5.42 -16.92 7.83
N ARG A 221 6.73 -16.78 7.58
CA ARG A 221 7.49 -17.73 6.74
C ARG A 221 7.43 -19.14 7.30
N LEU A 222 7.66 -19.31 8.59
CA LEU A 222 7.55 -20.61 9.25
C LEU A 222 6.12 -21.16 9.18
N ARG A 223 5.12 -20.35 9.53
CA ARG A 223 3.70 -20.76 9.57
C ARG A 223 3.17 -21.18 8.19
N TYR A 224 3.58 -20.50 7.13
CA TYR A 224 3.07 -20.73 5.78
C TYR A 224 4.03 -21.50 4.87
N ALA A 225 5.22 -21.85 5.34
CA ALA A 225 6.26 -22.55 4.57
C ALA A 225 6.59 -21.84 3.25
N ILE A 226 6.84 -20.52 3.34
CA ILE A 226 7.19 -19.63 2.22
C ILE A 226 8.59 -19.07 2.33
#